data_AF-A0AAE1ZI38-F1
#
_entry.id   AF-A0AAE1ZI38-F1
#
_cell.length_a   1.000
_cell.length_b   1.000
_cell.length_c   1.000
_cell.angle_alpha   90.00
_cell.angle_beta   90.00
_cell.angle_gamma   90.00
#
_symmetry.space_group_name_H-M   'P 1'
#
loop_
_entity.id
_entity.type
_entity.pdbx_description
1 polymer ?
#
loop_
_entity_poly.entity_id
_entity_poly.type
_entity_poly.pdbx_seq_one_letter_code
_entity_poly.pdbx_strand_id
1 'polypeptide(L)'
;MDFMKRFSTAPSNDPKNKVSDLVKRSHIVLLIKGNPNEPRCGYSNAVCRILEAHGILEKVRKGDDPNLFAAYAVLGSKELRAASRVFADWHNFP
;
A
#
# COMPACT_ATOMS: atom_id res chain seq x y z
N MET A 1 -22.35 21.49 2.33
CA MET A 1 -23.09 21.38 3.60
C MET A 1 -24.25 20.45 3.30
N ASP A 2 -24.28 19.17 3.70
CA ASP A 2 -23.60 18.39 4.75
C ASP A 2 -23.33 16.97 4.19
N PHE A 3 -22.15 16.34 4.19
CA PHE A 3 -20.94 16.38 5.00
C PHE A 3 -21.13 16.13 6.50
N MET A 4 -21.93 15.14 6.91
CA MET A 4 -21.59 14.34 8.11
C MET A 4 -22.52 13.13 8.33
N LYS A 5 -21.93 12.09 8.94
CA LYS A 5 -22.52 10.95 9.68
C LYS A 5 -22.71 9.63 8.93
N ARG A 6 -21.58 8.93 8.78
CA ARG A 6 -21.47 7.56 9.30
C ARG A 6 -20.32 7.53 10.32
N PHE A 7 -20.66 7.80 11.58
CA PHE A 7 -19.83 7.36 12.70
C PHE A 7 -20.08 5.87 12.84
N SER A 8 -19.12 5.06 12.40
CA SER A 8 -19.08 3.64 12.74
C SER A 8 -17.80 3.42 13.53
N THR A 9 -18.03 3.18 14.83
CA THR A 9 -17.13 2.66 15.88
C THR A 9 -15.71 3.20 15.92
N ALA A 10 -15.31 3.74 17.08
CA ALA A 10 -13.96 4.20 17.42
C ALA A 10 -12.86 3.44 16.66
N PRO A 11 -11.81 4.12 16.14
CA PRO A 11 -10.70 3.43 15.51
C PRO A 11 -10.15 2.45 16.54
N SER A 12 -10.44 1.17 16.35
CA SER A 12 -9.80 0.14 17.13
C SER A 12 -8.31 0.39 16.95
N ASN A 13 -7.57 0.51 18.05
CA ASN A 13 -6.11 0.55 18.01
C ASN A 13 -5.49 -0.74 17.45
N ASP A 14 -6.32 -1.67 16.91
CA ASP A 14 -5.92 -2.86 16.21
C ASP A 14 -5.15 -2.50 14.92
N PRO A 15 -3.85 -2.81 14.85
CA PRO A 15 -3.03 -2.59 13.67
C PRO A 15 -3.59 -3.27 12.40
N LYS A 16 -4.34 -4.37 12.56
CA LYS A 16 -4.94 -5.09 11.42
C LYS A 16 -5.98 -4.25 10.69
N ASN A 17 -6.79 -3.48 11.42
CA ASN A 17 -7.83 -2.67 10.81
C ASN A 17 -7.25 -1.50 9.99
N LYS A 18 -6.15 -0.91 10.46
CA LYS A 18 -5.43 0.15 9.72
C LYS A 18 -4.95 -0.34 8.35
N VAL A 19 -4.36 -1.53 8.28
CA VAL A 19 -3.86 -2.09 7.01
C VAL A 19 -5.00 -2.64 6.15
N SER A 20 -6.02 -3.22 6.77
CA SER A 20 -7.25 -3.68 6.08
C SER A 20 -7.89 -2.57 5.26
N ASP A 21 -7.97 -1.36 5.82
CA ASP A 21 -8.52 -0.22 5.10
C ASP A 21 -7.60 0.31 4.00
N LEU A 22 -6.28 0.12 4.12
CA LEU A 22 -5.33 0.50 3.06
C LEU A 22 -5.43 -0.44 1.85
N VAL A 23 -5.51 -1.75 2.09
CA VAL A 23 -5.56 -2.74 1.00
C VAL A 23 -6.86 -2.71 0.20
N LYS A 24 -7.94 -2.16 0.78
CA LYS A 24 -9.24 -2.01 0.11
C LYS A 24 -9.34 -0.77 -0.79
N ARG A 25 -8.40 0.17 -0.71
CA ARG A 25 -8.46 1.45 -1.44
C ARG A 25 -8.08 1.35 -2.91
N SER A 26 -7.34 0.31 -3.30
CA SER A 26 -6.82 0.18 -4.65
C SER A 26 -6.82 -1.28 -5.08
N HIS A 27 -6.97 -1.53 -6.38
CA HIS A 27 -6.96 -2.86 -6.97
C HIS A 27 -5.63 -3.60 -6.71
N ILE A 28 -4.52 -2.85 -6.76
CA ILE A 28 -3.18 -3.36 -6.48
C ILE A 28 -2.56 -2.52 -5.36
N VAL A 29 -2.14 -3.17 -4.27
CA VAL A 29 -1.45 -2.50 -3.16
C VAL A 29 -0.08 -3.13 -2.93
N LEU A 30 0.96 -2.30 -2.95
CA LEU A 30 2.35 -2.72 -2.77
C LEU A 30 2.95 -2.10 -1.49
N LEU A 31 3.35 -2.95 -0.54
CA LEU A 31 4.03 -2.54 0.69
C LEU A 31 5.56 -2.59 0.52
N ILE A 32 6.19 -1.55 0.00
CA ILE A 32 7.57 -1.59 -0.54
C ILE A 32 8.65 -0.98 0.39
N LYS A 33 9.89 -1.46 0.29
CA LYS A 33 11.07 -0.74 0.83
C LYS A 33 11.53 0.35 -0.15
N GLY A 34 11.15 1.60 0.13
CA GLY A 34 11.41 2.74 -0.75
C GLY A 34 10.12 3.21 -1.41
N ASN A 35 10.18 3.60 -2.68
CA ASN A 35 9.00 3.89 -3.50
C ASN A 35 9.21 3.33 -4.93
N PRO A 36 8.17 3.28 -5.80
CA PRO A 36 8.32 2.69 -7.13
C PRO A 36 9.35 3.36 -8.04
N ASN A 37 9.70 4.63 -7.81
CA ASN A 37 10.75 5.35 -8.56
C ASN A 37 12.13 5.15 -7.94
N GLU A 38 12.20 4.93 -6.63
CA GLU A 38 13.44 4.76 -5.84
C GLU A 38 13.33 3.54 -4.90
N PRO A 39 13.36 2.31 -5.43
CA PRO A 39 13.35 1.11 -4.61
C PRO A 39 14.67 0.97 -3.84
N ARG A 40 14.60 0.55 -2.57
CA ARG A 40 15.73 0.44 -1.64
C ARG A 40 16.12 -1.00 -1.30
N CYS A 41 15.59 -1.98 -2.03
CA CYS A 41 15.93 -3.40 -1.88
C CYS A 41 15.80 -4.11 -3.24
N GLY A 42 16.60 -5.16 -3.46
CA GLY A 42 16.57 -5.93 -4.72
C GLY A 42 15.21 -6.61 -4.99
N TYR A 43 14.55 -7.10 -3.94
CA TYR A 43 13.20 -7.68 -4.06
C TYR A 43 12.15 -6.62 -4.38
N SER A 44 12.20 -5.45 -3.75
CA SER A 44 11.39 -4.28 -4.11
C SER A 44 11.53 -3.92 -5.58
N ASN A 45 12.78 -3.83 -6.05
CA ASN A 45 13.08 -3.48 -7.43
C ASN A 45 12.52 -4.54 -8.41
N ALA A 46 12.66 -5.82 -8.09
CA ALA A 46 12.12 -6.90 -8.91
C ALA A 46 10.59 -6.78 -9.07
N VAL A 47 9.86 -6.50 -8.00
CA VAL A 47 8.41 -6.28 -8.07
C VAL A 47 8.06 -5.06 -8.90
N CYS A 48 8.77 -3.94 -8.76
CA CYS A 48 8.59 -2.76 -9.60
C CYS A 48 8.77 -3.08 -11.08
N ARG A 49 9.79 -3.86 -11.44
CA ARG A 49 10.04 -4.28 -12.83
C ARG A 49 8.94 -5.17 -13.39
N ILE A 50 8.39 -6.08 -12.58
CA ILE A 50 7.24 -6.91 -12.98
C ILE A 50 6.03 -6.01 -13.27
N LEU A 51 5.70 -5.09 -12.36
CA LEU A 51 4.58 -4.17 -12.54
C LEU A 51 4.75 -3.28 -13.78
N GLU A 52 5.98 -2.84 -14.06
CA GLU A 52 6.30 -2.08 -15.27
C GLU A 52 6.16 -2.92 -16.55
N ALA A 53 6.66 -4.16 -16.55
CA ALA A 53 6.53 -5.08 -17.68
C ALA A 53 5.06 -5.40 -18.02
N HIS A 54 4.19 -5.40 -17.02
CA HIS A 54 2.73 -5.56 -17.19
C HIS A 54 1.99 -4.24 -17.50
N GLY A 55 2.72 -3.13 -17.68
CA GLY A 55 2.15 -1.81 -18.00
C GLY A 55 1.36 -1.16 -16.86
N ILE A 56 1.44 -1.68 -15.64
CA ILE A 56 0.68 -1.15 -14.50
C ILE A 56 1.19 0.25 -14.13
N LEU A 57 2.51 0.42 -14.00
CA LEU A 57 3.07 1.72 -13.64
C LEU A 57 2.85 2.77 -14.73
N GLU A 58 2.77 2.35 -16.00
CA GLU A 58 2.43 3.23 -17.11
C GLU A 58 0.99 3.74 -17.01
N LYS A 59 0.01 2.84 -16.78
CA LYS A 59 -1.40 3.20 -16.58
C LYS A 59 -1.59 4.17 -15.41
N VAL A 60 -0.83 3.96 -14.33
CA VAL A 60 -0.82 4.88 -13.17
C VAL A 60 -0.30 6.26 -13.57
N ARG A 61 0.80 6.34 -14.32
CA ARG A 61 1.38 7.61 -14.80
C ARG A 61 0.44 8.35 -15.75
N LYS A 62 -0.32 7.63 -16.57
CA LYS A 62 -1.33 8.19 -17.48
C LYS A 62 -2.60 8.66 -16.77
N GLY A 63 -2.85 8.17 -15.55
CA GLY A 63 -4.03 8.52 -14.77
C GLY A 63 -5.30 7.81 -15.24
N ASP A 64 -5.17 6.64 -15.87
CA ASP A 64 -6.30 5.90 -16.46
C ASP A 64 -7.36 5.50 -15.41
N ASP A 65 -6.90 5.00 -14.26
CA ASP A 65 -7.75 4.66 -13.11
C ASP A 65 -7.06 5.09 -11.80
N PRO A 66 -7.63 6.05 -11.03
CA PRO A 66 -7.03 6.53 -9.79
C PRO A 66 -6.98 5.47 -8.68
N ASN A 67 -7.76 4.40 -8.80
CA ASN A 67 -7.80 3.29 -7.84
C ASN A 67 -7.00 2.08 -8.30
N LEU A 68 -6.26 2.15 -9.41
CA LEU A 68 -5.54 1.00 -9.96
C LEU A 68 -4.43 0.49 -9.02
N PHE A 69 -3.63 1.40 -8.47
CA PHE A 69 -2.40 1.04 -7.77
C PHE A 69 -2.07 2.04 -6.65
N ALA A 70 -1.66 1.50 -5.49
CA ALA A 70 -1.06 2.27 -4.42
C ALA A 70 0.22 1.59 -3.91
N ALA A 71 1.24 2.38 -3.61
CA ALA A 71 2.46 1.91 -2.97
C ALA A 71 2.67 2.60 -1.62
N TYR A 72 2.96 1.84 -0.57
CA TYR A 72 3.22 2.36 0.77
C TYR A 72 4.62 1.97 1.25
N ALA A 73 5.40 2.98 1.65
CA ALA A 73 6.80 2.81 2.05
C ALA A 73 6.94 2.33 3.50
N VAL A 74 7.28 1.05 3.70
CA VAL A 74 7.40 0.46 5.05
C VAL A 74 8.65 0.90 5.83
N LEU A 75 9.63 1.50 5.14
CA LEU A 75 10.82 2.07 5.80
C LEU A 75 10.54 3.44 6.43
N GLY A 76 9.56 4.18 5.92
CA GLY A 76 9.19 5.50 6.41
C GLY A 76 8.29 5.49 7.65
N SER A 77 7.61 4.37 7.92
CA SER A 77 6.71 4.24 9.07
C SER A 77 6.89 2.91 9.80
N LYS A 78 7.41 2.99 11.03
CA LYS A 78 7.53 1.84 11.93
C LYS A 78 6.18 1.23 12.26
N GLU A 79 5.15 2.07 12.40
CA GLU A 79 3.78 1.65 12.68
C GLU A 79 3.19 0.85 11.51
N LEU A 80 3.27 1.38 10.28
CA LEU A 80 2.82 0.67 9.08
C LEU A 80 3.54 -0.67 8.96
N ARG A 81 4.88 -0.69 9.13
CA ARG A 81 5.67 -1.92 9.04
C ARG A 81 5.24 -2.96 10.06
N ALA A 82 5.01 -2.56 11.31
CA ALA A 82 4.57 -3.48 12.36
C ALA A 82 3.15 -3.98 12.08
N ALA A 83 2.23 -3.08 11.74
CA ALA A 83 0.85 -3.40 11.42
C ALA A 83 0.74 -4.36 10.23
N SER A 84 1.50 -4.12 9.16
CA SER A 84 1.50 -4.94 7.96
C SER A 84 2.01 -6.36 8.22
N ARG A 85 2.97 -6.55 9.14
CA ARG A 85 3.46 -7.89 9.51
C ARG A 85 2.37 -8.71 10.18
N VAL A 86 1.64 -8.06 11.09
CA VAL A 86 0.53 -8.67 11.84
C VAL A 86 -0.67 -8.93 10.93
N PHE A 87 -0.95 -8.02 10.00
CA PHE A 87 -2.06 -8.15 9.05
C PHE A 87 -1.82 -9.29 8.04
N ALA A 88 -0.63 -9.34 7.43
CA ALA A 88 -0.31 -10.31 6.38
C ALA A 88 0.22 -11.65 6.91
N ASP A 89 0.42 -11.77 8.23
CA ASP A 89 1.12 -12.89 8.88
C ASP A 89 2.47 -13.20 8.20
N TRP A 90 3.24 -12.15 7.92
CA TRP A 90 4.43 -12.24 7.08
C TRP A 90 5.58 -11.36 7.58
N HIS A 91 6.80 -11.91 7.65
CA HIS A 91 7.90 -11.28 8.38
C HIS A 91 8.68 -10.20 7.59
N ASN A 92 8.68 -10.23 6.25
CA ASN A 92 9.55 -9.37 5.44
C ASN A 92 8.82 -8.72 4.25
N PHE A 93 9.18 -7.49 3.92
CA PHE A 93 8.50 -6.72 2.87
C PHE A 93 9.29 -6.72 1.57
N PRO A 94 8.57 -6.61 0.43
CA PRO A 94 9.17 -6.59 -0.89
C PRO A 94 10.23 -5.50 -0.95
#